data_AF-A0A368B0I1-F1
#
_entry.id   AF-A0A368B0I1-F1
#
_cell.length_a   1.000
_cell.length_b   1.000
_cell.length_c   1.000
_cell.angle_alpha   90.00
_cell.angle_beta   90.00
_cell.angle_gamma   90.00
#
_symmetry.space_group_name_H-M   'P 1'
#
loop_
_entity.id
_entity.type
_entity.pdbx_description
1 polymer ?
#
loop_
_entity_poly.entity_id
_entity_poly.type
_entity_poly.pdbx_seq_one_letter_code
_entity_poly.pdbx_strand_id
1 'polypeptide(L)'
;MSESNMSESIVSDSIKSSVFVLASIILARFILPANITPILAMVVFLPRITDNRYLQSLLPIVLLFVTDFFLGFYGLTMCFVYGTLFLASLIARSYCDDSYLSLIKGSFWTVLLWHLLVNFGVYLSGLNSVSLLQTYIVAIPFDFRLLVSTLAFSSLFYGLKQVADLWAKQSSANLSNN
;
A
#
# COMPACT_ATOMS: atom_id res chain seq x y z
N MET A 1 36.37 1.41 13.98
CA MET A 1 35.62 1.61 12.72
C MET A 1 35.37 3.10 12.61
N SER A 2 35.73 3.77 11.50
CA SER A 2 35.51 5.22 11.36
C SER A 2 34.01 5.53 11.26
N GLU A 3 33.60 6.74 11.63
CA GLU A 3 32.20 7.21 11.50
C GLU A 3 31.67 7.06 10.06
N SER A 4 32.54 7.22 9.06
CA SER A 4 32.24 6.97 7.64
C SER A 4 31.83 5.52 7.35
N ASN A 5 32.56 4.56 7.93
CA ASN A 5 32.30 3.14 7.68
C ASN A 5 31.03 2.66 8.42
N MET A 6 30.70 3.32 9.54
CA MET A 6 29.48 3.05 10.29
C MET A 6 28.23 3.60 9.58
N SER A 7 28.27 4.84 9.07
CA SER A 7 27.14 5.42 8.33
C SER A 7 26.86 4.65 7.04
N GLU A 8 27.89 4.23 6.30
CA GLU A 8 27.74 3.39 5.11
C GLU A 8 27.06 2.05 5.42
N SER A 9 27.42 1.41 6.55
CA SER A 9 26.81 0.12 6.94
C SER A 9 25.31 0.24 7.24
N ILE A 10 24.90 1.30 7.96
CA ILE A 10 23.49 1.55 8.32
C ILE A 10 22.66 1.84 7.07
N VAL A 11 23.20 2.64 6.14
CA VAL A 11 22.54 2.94 4.87
C VAL A 11 22.36 1.67 4.04
N SER A 12 23.39 0.84 3.93
CA SER A 12 23.34 -0.45 3.25
C SER A 12 22.21 -1.34 3.79
N ASP A 13 22.10 -1.47 5.11
CA ASP A 13 21.13 -2.38 5.72
C ASP A 13 19.68 -1.86 5.60
N SER A 14 19.49 -0.54 5.64
CA SER A 14 18.20 0.10 5.36
C SER A 14 17.76 -0.10 3.91
N ILE A 15 18.69 0.00 2.95
CA ILE A 15 18.44 -0.27 1.53
C ILE A 15 18.04 -1.73 1.33
N LYS A 16 18.79 -2.69 1.89
CA LYS A 16 18.46 -4.13 1.80
C LYS A 16 17.06 -4.43 2.33
N SER A 17 16.70 -3.86 3.48
CA SER A 17 15.38 -4.06 4.09
C SER A 17 14.26 -3.50 3.22
N SER A 18 14.46 -2.31 2.67
CA SER A 18 13.49 -1.68 1.76
C SER A 18 13.30 -2.49 0.47
N VAL A 19 14.40 -2.96 -0.12
CA VAL A 19 14.38 -3.84 -1.31
C VAL A 19 13.63 -5.13 -1.00
N PHE A 20 13.87 -5.76 0.15
CA PHE A 20 13.20 -6.99 0.54
C PHE A 20 11.68 -6.80 0.69
N VAL A 21 11.24 -5.71 1.31
CA VAL A 21 9.79 -5.39 1.44
C VAL A 21 9.16 -5.15 0.07
N LEU A 22 9.81 -4.36 -0.79
CA LEU A 22 9.32 -4.10 -2.15
C LEU A 22 9.25 -5.38 -2.98
N ALA A 23 10.27 -6.24 -2.91
CA ALA A 23 10.28 -7.54 -3.56
C ALA A 23 9.13 -8.44 -3.06
N SER A 24 8.85 -8.42 -1.75
CA SER A 24 7.74 -9.20 -1.17
C SER A 24 6.38 -8.72 -1.68
N ILE A 25 6.18 -7.40 -1.78
CA ILE A 25 4.96 -6.80 -2.34
C ILE A 25 4.79 -7.16 -3.82
N ILE A 26 5.89 -7.16 -4.59
CA ILE A 26 5.89 -7.58 -6.00
C ILE A 26 5.54 -9.07 -6.11
N LEU A 27 6.19 -9.94 -5.34
CA LEU A 27 5.94 -11.39 -5.35
C LEU A 27 4.49 -11.72 -4.97
N ALA A 28 3.92 -11.00 -4.01
CA ALA A 28 2.53 -11.15 -3.62
C ALA A 28 1.56 -10.99 -4.81
N ARG A 29 1.88 -10.14 -5.80
CA ARG A 29 1.05 -9.94 -7.00
C ARG A 29 1.00 -11.16 -7.92
N PHE A 30 2.04 -12.00 -7.92
CA PHE A 30 2.11 -13.19 -8.77
C PHE A 30 1.51 -14.44 -8.09
N ILE A 31 1.39 -14.42 -6.76
CA ILE A 31 0.96 -15.58 -5.97
C ILE A 31 -0.46 -15.41 -5.44
N LEU A 32 -0.82 -14.21 -4.99
CA LEU A 32 -2.12 -13.95 -4.36
C LEU A 32 -3.19 -13.56 -5.39
N PRO A 33 -4.47 -13.81 -5.10
CA PRO A 33 -5.57 -13.27 -5.89
C PRO A 33 -5.53 -11.74 -5.98
N ALA A 34 -6.03 -11.17 -7.08
CA ALA A 34 -5.99 -9.72 -7.32
C ALA A 34 -6.63 -8.85 -6.22
N ASN A 35 -7.61 -9.40 -5.47
CA ASN A 35 -8.28 -8.75 -4.33
C ASN A 35 -7.69 -9.09 -2.96
N ILE A 36 -6.56 -9.79 -2.91
CA ILE A 36 -5.80 -10.04 -1.69
C ILE A 36 -4.39 -9.50 -1.95
N THR A 37 -4.15 -8.26 -1.59
CA THR A 37 -2.94 -7.55 -2.05
C THR A 37 -2.41 -6.57 -0.99
N PRO A 38 -1.07 -6.48 -0.83
CA PRO A 38 -0.46 -5.47 0.03
C PRO A 38 -0.39 -4.07 -0.61
N ILE A 39 -0.79 -3.88 -1.87
CA ILE A 39 -0.64 -2.59 -2.58
C ILE A 39 -1.47 -1.47 -1.94
N LEU A 40 -2.75 -1.72 -1.63
CA LEU A 40 -3.59 -0.72 -0.95
C LEU A 40 -3.14 -0.48 0.50
N ALA A 41 -2.63 -1.52 1.17
CA ALA A 41 -2.00 -1.34 2.48
C ALA A 41 -0.75 -0.45 2.40
N MET A 42 0.05 -0.59 1.33
CA MET A 42 1.19 0.29 1.06
C MET A 42 0.74 1.74 0.85
N VAL A 43 -0.35 1.96 0.10
CA VAL A 43 -0.96 3.30 -0.07
C VAL A 43 -1.33 3.92 1.28
N VAL A 44 -1.99 3.16 2.15
CA VAL A 44 -2.41 3.63 3.49
C VAL A 44 -1.21 3.90 4.40
N PHE A 45 -0.15 3.11 4.27
CA PHE A 45 0.97 3.12 5.20
C PHE A 45 2.13 4.05 4.80
N LEU A 46 2.36 4.29 3.51
CA LEU A 46 3.46 5.14 3.02
C LEU A 46 3.51 6.53 3.66
N PRO A 47 2.38 7.26 3.85
CA PRO A 47 2.39 8.56 4.52
C PRO A 47 2.87 8.54 5.98
N ARG A 48 2.95 7.36 6.62
CA ARG A 48 3.47 7.17 7.99
C ARG A 48 4.98 6.91 8.03
N ILE A 49 5.59 6.61 6.89
CA ILE A 49 7.02 6.27 6.78
C ILE A 49 7.82 7.44 6.20
N THR A 50 7.25 8.20 5.26
CA THR A 50 7.98 9.24 4.54
C THR A 50 7.12 10.47 4.34
N ASP A 51 7.72 11.66 4.40
CA ASP A 51 7.08 12.93 4.03
C ASP A 51 7.14 13.22 2.52
N ASN A 52 7.87 12.39 1.76
CA ASN A 52 8.02 12.59 0.32
C ASN A 52 6.72 12.24 -0.42
N ARG A 53 5.98 13.28 -0.80
CA ARG A 53 4.70 13.19 -1.51
C ARG A 53 4.78 12.45 -2.83
N TYR A 54 5.92 12.50 -3.52
CA TYR A 54 6.13 11.76 -4.76
C TYR A 54 6.23 10.26 -4.49
N LEU A 55 6.97 9.85 -3.46
CA LEU A 55 7.05 8.44 -3.07
C LEU A 55 5.69 7.91 -2.62
N GLN A 56 4.96 8.67 -1.79
CA GLN A 56 3.63 8.28 -1.30
C GLN A 56 2.62 7.97 -2.43
N SER A 57 2.65 8.76 -3.51
CA SER A 57 1.70 8.63 -4.61
C SER A 57 2.21 7.76 -5.76
N LEU A 58 3.48 7.90 -6.16
CA LEU A 58 3.99 7.23 -7.36
C LEU A 58 4.48 5.82 -7.09
N LEU A 59 5.02 5.53 -5.90
CA LEU A 59 5.61 4.22 -5.63
C LEU A 59 4.60 3.07 -5.77
N PRO A 60 3.38 3.14 -5.22
CA PRO A 60 2.38 2.09 -5.42
C PRO A 60 1.97 1.94 -6.89
N ILE A 61 1.87 3.05 -7.63
CA ILE A 61 1.45 3.06 -9.04
C ILE A 61 2.54 2.47 -9.94
N VAL A 62 3.80 2.86 -9.73
CA VAL A 62 4.93 2.33 -10.50
C VAL A 62 5.10 0.84 -10.25
N LEU A 63 4.98 0.40 -8.99
CA LEU A 63 5.02 -1.02 -8.66
C LEU A 63 3.88 -1.77 -9.36
N LEU A 64 2.66 -1.20 -9.32
CA LEU A 64 1.51 -1.76 -10.01
C LEU A 64 1.78 -1.87 -11.53
N PHE A 65 2.21 -0.78 -12.17
CA PHE A 65 2.51 -0.71 -13.59
C PHE A 65 3.58 -1.71 -14.03
N VAL A 66 4.69 -1.80 -13.29
CA VAL A 66 5.79 -2.74 -13.60
C VAL A 66 5.29 -4.18 -13.53
N THR A 67 4.51 -4.53 -12.51
CA THR A 67 3.95 -5.89 -12.40
C THR A 67 2.89 -6.18 -13.47
N ASP A 68 2.07 -5.20 -13.85
CA ASP A 68 1.09 -5.37 -14.93
C ASP A 68 1.76 -5.53 -16.31
N PHE A 69 2.95 -4.96 -16.52
CA PHE A 69 3.75 -5.22 -17.73
C PHE A 69 4.07 -6.71 -17.91
N PHE A 70 4.25 -7.46 -16.82
CA PHE A 70 4.49 -8.91 -16.86
C PHE A 70 3.19 -9.73 -16.86
N LEU A 71 2.16 -9.29 -16.13
CA LEU A 71 0.88 -10.01 -16.00
C LEU A 71 -0.08 -9.77 -17.19
N GLY A 72 0.17 -8.73 -17.98
CA GLY A 72 -0.66 -8.32 -19.10
C GLY A 72 -1.63 -7.20 -18.74
N PHE A 73 -1.88 -6.33 -19.73
CA PHE A 73 -2.80 -5.21 -19.59
C PHE A 73 -4.26 -5.64 -19.83
N TYR A 74 -5.17 -5.17 -18.99
CA TYR A 74 -6.59 -5.57 -18.95
C TYR A 74 -7.57 -4.47 -19.37
N GLY A 75 -7.11 -3.54 -20.24
CA GLY A 75 -7.97 -2.57 -20.91
C GLY A 75 -8.32 -1.32 -20.08
N LEU A 76 -9.47 -0.70 -20.37
CA LEU A 76 -9.87 0.61 -19.83
C LEU A 76 -9.93 0.64 -18.29
N THR A 77 -10.32 -0.47 -17.64
CA THR A 77 -10.36 -0.58 -16.18
C THR A 77 -9.00 -0.25 -15.54
N MET A 78 -7.87 -0.51 -16.21
CA MET A 78 -6.54 -0.18 -15.69
C MET A 78 -6.37 1.32 -15.38
N CYS A 79 -6.91 2.18 -16.24
CA CYS A 79 -6.87 3.63 -16.05
C CYS A 79 -7.58 4.04 -14.76
N PHE A 80 -8.72 3.39 -14.46
CA PHE A 80 -9.44 3.59 -13.20
C PHE A 80 -8.64 3.05 -12.02
N VAL A 81 -7.96 1.91 -12.14
CA VAL A 81 -7.11 1.38 -11.08
C VAL A 81 -5.96 2.34 -10.76
N TYR A 82 -5.19 2.79 -11.75
CA TYR A 82 -4.07 3.72 -11.53
C TYR A 82 -4.53 5.07 -10.98
N GLY A 83 -5.60 5.64 -11.55
CA GLY A 83 -6.19 6.89 -11.06
C GLY A 83 -6.72 6.76 -9.63
N THR A 84 -7.37 5.64 -9.31
CA THR A 84 -7.86 5.36 -7.95
C THR A 84 -6.71 5.23 -6.97
N LEU A 85 -5.62 4.52 -7.31
CA LEU A 85 -4.45 4.43 -6.43
C LEU A 85 -3.85 5.81 -6.16
N PHE A 86 -3.74 6.66 -7.18
CA PHE A 86 -3.27 8.03 -7.00
C PHE A 86 -4.15 8.80 -6.00
N LEU A 87 -5.47 8.80 -6.22
CA LEU A 87 -6.44 9.48 -5.34
C LEU A 87 -6.48 8.88 -3.93
N ALA A 88 -6.39 7.56 -3.81
CA ALA A 88 -6.30 6.84 -2.54
C ALA A 88 -5.05 7.26 -1.76
N SER A 89 -3.90 7.44 -2.42
CA SER A 89 -2.71 8.01 -1.77
C SER A 89 -2.95 9.43 -1.28
N LEU A 90 -3.77 10.25 -1.95
CA LEU A 90 -4.11 11.58 -1.44
C LEU A 90 -4.97 11.49 -0.18
N ILE A 91 -5.98 10.62 -0.17
CA ILE A 91 -6.86 10.38 0.99
C ILE A 91 -6.08 9.81 2.17
N ALA A 92 -5.18 8.85 1.93
CA ALA A 92 -4.39 8.20 2.97
C ALA A 92 -3.55 9.20 3.79
N ARG A 93 -3.13 10.32 3.19
CA ARG A 93 -2.39 11.39 3.89
C ARG A 93 -3.22 12.11 4.94
N SER A 94 -4.54 12.14 4.81
CA SER A 94 -5.43 12.70 5.85
C SER A 94 -5.60 11.76 7.04
N TYR A 95 -5.15 10.52 6.92
CA TYR A 95 -5.22 9.49 7.93
C TYR A 95 -3.82 8.91 8.17
N CYS A 96 -2.83 9.76 8.45
CA CYS A 96 -1.41 9.36 8.60
C CYS A 96 -0.85 9.54 10.02
N ASP A 97 -1.68 9.90 10.99
CA ASP A 97 -1.24 9.91 12.39
C ASP A 97 -0.88 8.49 12.87
N ASP A 98 -0.08 8.44 13.94
CA ASP A 98 0.42 7.20 14.54
C ASP A 98 -0.68 6.40 15.28
N SER A 99 -1.95 6.80 15.23
CA SER A 99 -3.05 6.01 15.82
C SER A 99 -3.42 4.83 14.92
N TYR A 100 -3.61 3.67 15.56
CA TYR A 100 -4.21 2.51 14.92
C TYR A 100 -5.63 2.79 14.37
N LEU A 101 -6.39 3.70 15.01
CA LEU A 101 -7.70 4.09 14.51
C LEU A 101 -7.60 4.86 13.17
N SER A 102 -6.57 5.67 13.01
CA SER A 102 -6.31 6.39 11.76
C SER A 102 -5.96 5.41 10.63
N LEU A 103 -5.23 4.34 10.94
CA LEU A 103 -4.93 3.27 9.99
C LEU A 103 -6.19 2.53 9.53
N ILE A 104 -7.09 2.20 10.46
CA ILE A 104 -8.39 1.58 10.13
C ILE A 104 -9.21 2.52 9.23
N LYS A 105 -9.32 3.80 9.60
CA LYS A 105 -10.04 4.81 8.81
C LYS A 105 -9.45 4.96 7.41
N GLY A 106 -8.12 5.07 7.29
CA GLY A 106 -7.43 5.16 6.01
C GLY A 106 -7.69 3.93 5.13
N SER A 107 -7.63 2.72 5.70
CA SER A 107 -7.95 1.47 5.00
C SER A 107 -9.38 1.44 4.50
N PHE A 108 -10.34 1.82 5.35
CA PHE A 108 -11.75 1.88 4.98
C PHE A 108 -12.00 2.87 3.84
N TRP A 109 -11.54 4.12 3.97
CA TRP A 109 -11.80 5.17 2.97
C TRP A 109 -11.12 4.92 1.63
N THR A 110 -9.91 4.36 1.64
CA THR A 110 -9.21 4.01 0.40
C THR A 110 -9.89 2.86 -0.34
N VAL A 111 -10.37 1.84 0.37
CA VAL A 111 -11.12 0.73 -0.26
C VAL A 111 -12.54 1.15 -0.65
N LEU A 112 -13.17 2.06 0.09
CA LEU A 112 -14.44 2.64 -0.34
C LEU A 112 -14.27 3.43 -1.64
N LEU A 113 -13.20 4.24 -1.76
CA LEU A 113 -12.89 4.93 -3.01
C LEU A 113 -12.65 3.94 -4.15
N TRP A 114 -11.94 2.84 -3.88
CA TRP A 114 -11.75 1.75 -4.84
C TRP A 114 -13.09 1.17 -5.31
N HIS A 115 -13.96 0.83 -4.36
CA HIS A 115 -15.28 0.29 -4.67
C HIS A 115 -16.04 1.21 -5.62
N LEU A 116 -15.99 2.53 -5.39
CA LEU A 116 -16.66 3.52 -6.24
C LEU A 116 -16.02 3.66 -7.63
N LEU A 117 -14.71 3.91 -7.70
CA LEU A 117 -14.09 4.31 -8.96
C LEU A 117 -13.69 3.14 -9.85
N VAL A 118 -13.13 2.06 -9.27
CA VAL A 118 -12.68 0.91 -10.06
C VAL A 118 -13.87 0.15 -10.64
N ASN A 119 -14.93 -0.05 -9.86
CA ASN A 119 -16.11 -0.75 -10.36
C ASN A 119 -16.92 0.09 -11.35
N PHE A 120 -16.88 1.42 -11.25
CA PHE A 120 -17.37 2.28 -12.33
C PHE A 120 -16.57 2.05 -13.64
N GLY A 121 -15.25 1.91 -13.55
CA GLY A 121 -14.41 1.51 -14.68
C GLY A 121 -14.72 0.12 -15.24
N VAL A 122 -15.01 -0.85 -14.36
CA VAL A 122 -15.47 -2.20 -14.75
C VAL A 122 -16.79 -2.12 -15.50
N TYR A 123 -17.75 -1.34 -15.01
CA TYR A 123 -19.03 -1.11 -15.69
C TYR A 123 -18.83 -0.55 -17.10
N LEU A 124 -18.01 0.48 -17.26
CA LEU A 124 -17.70 1.07 -18.57
C LEU A 124 -16.99 0.09 -19.51
N SER A 125 -16.17 -0.80 -18.95
CA SER A 125 -15.44 -1.82 -19.72
C SER A 125 -16.30 -3.04 -20.07
N GLY A 126 -17.39 -3.29 -19.32
CA GLY A 126 -18.28 -4.45 -19.46
C GLY A 126 -19.28 -4.38 -20.62
N LEU A 127 -19.15 -3.39 -21.52
CA LEU A 127 -19.95 -3.21 -22.74
C LEU A 127 -21.47 -3.37 -22.52
N ASN A 128 -22.01 -2.75 -21.47
CA ASN A 128 -23.45 -2.74 -21.14
C ASN A 128 -24.10 -4.12 -20.91
N SER A 129 -23.32 -5.19 -20.67
CA SER A 129 -23.87 -6.52 -20.36
C SER A 129 -24.57 -6.60 -19.00
N VAL A 130 -24.26 -5.66 -18.10
CA VAL A 130 -24.74 -5.61 -16.71
C VAL A 130 -25.02 -4.16 -16.33
N SER A 131 -26.09 -3.91 -15.58
CA SER A 131 -26.42 -2.55 -15.11
C SER A 131 -25.36 -2.02 -14.12
N LEU A 132 -25.27 -0.69 -13.97
CA LEU A 132 -24.35 -0.06 -13.02
C LEU A 132 -24.59 -0.57 -11.59
N LEU A 133 -25.85 -0.60 -11.15
CA LEU A 133 -26.22 -1.06 -9.81
C LEU A 133 -25.80 -2.52 -9.59
N GLN A 134 -26.06 -3.39 -10.57
CA GLN A 134 -25.69 -4.80 -10.47
C GLN A 134 -24.17 -5.00 -10.47
N THR A 135 -23.42 -4.17 -11.21
CA THR A 135 -21.94 -4.19 -11.17
C THR A 135 -21.43 -3.92 -9.75
N TYR A 136 -21.95 -2.90 -9.08
CA TYR A 136 -21.58 -2.61 -7.68
C TYR A 136 -21.96 -3.74 -6.72
N ILE A 137 -23.17 -4.30 -6.84
CA ILE A 137 -23.63 -5.40 -5.97
C ILE A 137 -22.70 -6.61 -6.11
N VAL A 138 -22.35 -6.98 -7.34
CA VAL A 138 -21.47 -8.12 -7.63
C VAL A 138 -20.02 -7.87 -7.17
N ALA A 139 -19.59 -6.61 -7.10
CA ALA A 139 -18.25 -6.26 -6.63
C ALA A 139 -18.07 -6.41 -5.11
N ILE A 140 -19.13 -6.39 -4.31
CA ILE A 140 -19.06 -6.40 -2.83
C ILE A 140 -18.19 -7.55 -2.29
N PRO A 141 -18.33 -8.84 -2.71
CA PRO A 141 -17.49 -9.91 -2.20
C PRO A 141 -16.02 -9.80 -2.62
N PHE A 142 -15.73 -9.12 -3.74
CA PHE A 142 -14.37 -8.86 -4.17
C PHE A 142 -13.76 -7.75 -3.30
N ASP A 143 -14.45 -6.63 -3.15
CA ASP A 143 -13.97 -5.47 -2.40
C ASP A 143 -13.93 -5.72 -0.89
N PHE A 144 -14.77 -6.61 -0.36
CA PHE A 144 -14.68 -7.04 1.03
C PHE A 144 -13.37 -7.79 1.31
N ARG A 145 -12.94 -8.68 0.40
CA ARG A 145 -11.63 -9.34 0.50
C ARG A 145 -10.48 -8.34 0.39
N LEU A 146 -10.64 -7.33 -0.44
CA LEU A 146 -9.70 -6.22 -0.56
C LEU A 146 -9.60 -5.42 0.73
N LEU A 147 -10.73 -5.12 1.39
CA LEU A 147 -10.76 -4.44 2.68
C LEU A 147 -10.06 -5.26 3.77
N VAL A 148 -10.41 -6.54 3.89
CA VAL A 148 -9.81 -7.44 4.89
C VAL A 148 -8.30 -7.57 4.69
N SER A 149 -7.84 -7.76 3.45
CA SER A 149 -6.40 -7.85 3.17
C SER A 149 -5.68 -6.52 3.38
N THR A 150 -6.29 -5.39 3.02
CA THR A 150 -5.74 -4.06 3.28
C THR A 150 -5.55 -3.82 4.77
N LEU A 151 -6.56 -4.15 5.59
CA LEU A 151 -6.45 -4.08 7.06
C LEU A 151 -5.36 -5.02 7.58
N ALA A 152 -5.34 -6.28 7.13
CA ALA A 152 -4.35 -7.25 7.60
C ALA A 152 -2.90 -6.81 7.32
N PHE A 153 -2.61 -6.41 6.08
CA PHE A 153 -1.26 -5.97 5.69
C PHE A 153 -0.88 -4.61 6.32
N SER A 154 -1.82 -3.67 6.41
CA SER A 154 -1.52 -2.38 7.06
C SER A 154 -1.28 -2.55 8.56
N SER A 155 -2.05 -3.39 9.25
CA SER A 155 -1.81 -3.75 10.65
C SER A 155 -0.46 -4.45 10.84
N LEU A 156 -0.05 -5.31 9.90
CA LEU A 156 1.28 -5.91 9.91
C LEU A 156 2.37 -4.83 9.80
N PHE A 157 2.26 -3.91 8.84
CA PHE A 157 3.21 -2.81 8.67
C PHE A 157 3.28 -1.93 9.92
N TYR A 158 2.14 -1.63 10.53
CA TYR A 158 2.05 -0.87 11.77
C TYR A 158 2.73 -1.57 12.94
N GLY A 159 2.48 -2.88 13.11
CA GLY A 159 3.15 -3.68 14.13
C GLY A 159 4.66 -3.69 13.96
N LEU A 160 5.15 -3.89 12.73
CA LEU A 160 6.58 -3.86 12.41
C LEU A 160 7.22 -2.49 12.70
N LYS A 161 6.54 -1.39 12.37
CA LYS A 161 6.99 -0.03 12.73
C LYS A 161 7.12 0.13 14.24
N GLN A 162 6.11 -0.26 15.01
CA GLN A 162 6.16 -0.12 16.47
C GLN A 162 7.32 -0.90 17.09
N VAL A 163 7.58 -2.12 16.60
CA VAL A 163 8.74 -2.90 17.03
C VAL A 163 10.02 -2.13 16.71
N ALA A 164 10.21 -1.67 15.46
CA ALA A 164 11.38 -0.91 15.06
C ALA A 164 11.60 0.35 15.93
N ASP A 165 10.53 1.10 16.22
CA ASP A 165 10.58 2.30 17.05
C ASP A 165 11.03 1.99 18.50
N LEU A 166 10.61 0.84 19.06
CA LEU A 166 11.03 0.38 20.39
C LEU A 166 12.51 0.00 20.42
N TRP A 167 12.98 -0.74 19.40
CA TRP A 167 14.38 -1.12 19.28
C TRP A 167 15.30 0.10 19.14
N ALA A 168 14.89 1.10 18.36
CA ALA A 168 15.62 2.35 18.21
C ALA A 168 15.74 3.10 19.55
N LYS A 169 14.64 3.21 20.31
CA LYS A 169 14.63 3.85 21.63
C LYS A 169 15.55 3.14 22.63
N GLN A 170 15.52 1.81 22.69
CA GLN A 170 16.38 1.03 23.59
C GLN A 170 17.87 1.22 23.25
N SER A 171 18.21 1.22 21.96
CA SER A 171 19.59 1.38 21.49
C SER A 171 20.15 2.75 21.88
N SER A 172 19.37 3.81 21.73
CA SER A 172 19.76 5.17 22.15
C SER A 172 19.94 5.29 23.67
N ALA A 173 19.08 4.64 24.48
CA ALA A 173 19.20 4.66 25.94
C ALA A 173 20.45 3.91 26.44
N ASN A 174 20.85 2.83 25.76
CA ASN A 174 22.06 2.10 26.10
C ASN A 174 23.34 2.89 25.76
N LEU A 175 23.30 3.74 24.74
CA LEU A 175 24.44 4.61 24.37
C LEU A 175 24.60 5.79 25.33
N SER A 176 23.52 6.32 25.91
CA SER A 176 23.61 7.43 26.88
C SER A 176 24.08 7.01 28.27
N ASN A 177 24.03 5.70 28.59
CA ASN A 177 24.38 5.16 29.90
C ASN A 177 25.82 4.59 29.96
N ASN A 178 26.56 4.59 28.85
CA ASN A 178 27.96 4.20 28.73
C ASN A 178 28.83 5.42 28.44
#